data_AF-A0A290QB24-F1
#
_entry.id   AF-A0A290QB24-F1
#
_cell.length_a   1.000
_cell.length_b   1.000
_cell.length_c   1.000
_cell.angle_alpha   90.00
_cell.angle_beta   90.00
_cell.angle_gamma   90.00
#
_symmetry.space_group_name_H-M   'P 1'
#
loop_
_entity.id
_entity.type
_entity.pdbx_description
1 polymer ?
#
loop_
_entity_poly.entity_id
_entity_poly.type
_entity_poly.pdbx_seq_one_letter_code
_entity_poly.pdbx_strand_id
1 'polypeptide(L)'
;MLNLIERFSEKNRVRDTKFFRVKFKRSVMVPDDFGAMTASTVDEVRDVPESVAASAGDAAEILGEVIGGRLIERRRRIDPTIGVPPPLPVPENFKALPSVFADLFTSLEKLRLLKARKDACAAFLKSVSVMDPEHRHYDRKLENVAAELEAFDLDKVAKLQLTVSTLTINATEEANQLRAEVEALAFEMFSLRAHGLGLEKWQLERAFPGSAVHVRYIREKLGLTNLRQAFIGSRMHPYIDLGLTQTAWYYERATAFKAECEKLLAEVKKELAAVKKTFAKELVAA
;
A
#
# COMPACT_ATOMS: atom_id res chain seq x y z
N MET A 1 24.64 -21.11 57.50
CA MET A 1 23.76 -21.66 56.44
C MET A 1 22.81 -20.54 55.96
N LEU A 2 23.36 -19.40 55.52
CA LEU A 2 22.65 -18.17 55.14
C LEU A 2 23.41 -17.45 54.01
N ASN A 3 23.88 -18.18 52.99
CA ASN A 3 24.70 -17.60 51.92
C ASN A 3 24.41 -18.16 50.51
N LEU A 4 23.26 -18.82 50.32
CA LEU A 4 22.83 -19.31 48.99
C LEU A 4 21.48 -18.74 48.51
N ILE A 5 20.65 -18.19 49.41
CA ILE A 5 19.34 -17.63 49.06
C ILE A 5 19.46 -16.15 48.64
N GLU A 6 20.37 -15.37 49.21
CA GLU A 6 20.60 -13.98 48.78
C GLU A 6 21.23 -13.89 47.37
N ARG A 7 22.05 -14.87 46.97
CA ARG A 7 22.61 -14.91 45.60
C ARG A 7 21.62 -15.35 44.52
N PHE A 8 20.46 -15.87 44.88
CA PHE A 8 19.39 -16.20 43.93
C PHE A 8 18.36 -15.06 43.78
N SER A 9 18.34 -14.08 44.69
CA SER A 9 17.41 -12.94 44.64
C SER A 9 17.93 -11.72 43.87
N GLU A 10 19.24 -11.58 43.66
CA GLU A 10 19.79 -10.43 42.91
C GLU A 10 19.94 -10.67 41.40
N LYS A 11 19.83 -11.93 40.94
CA LYS A 11 19.96 -12.27 39.52
C LYS A 11 18.65 -12.24 38.74
N ASN A 12 17.52 -12.00 39.39
CA ASN A 12 16.21 -11.93 38.73
C ASN A 12 15.37 -10.77 39.24
N ARG A 13 15.16 -9.80 38.33
CA ARG A 13 14.10 -8.77 38.30
C ARG A 13 14.37 -7.43 39.00
N VAL A 14 15.18 -6.62 38.35
CA VAL A 14 14.64 -5.44 37.67
C VAL A 14 15.26 -5.44 36.27
N ARG A 15 14.56 -6.01 35.27
CA ARG A 15 14.85 -5.58 33.90
C ARG A 15 14.53 -4.09 33.90
N ASP A 16 15.48 -3.24 33.54
CA ASP A 16 15.25 -1.84 33.22
C ASP A 16 14.01 -1.78 32.31
N THR A 17 12.86 -1.53 32.92
CA THR A 17 11.60 -1.64 32.20
C THR A 17 11.50 -0.33 31.45
N LYS A 18 11.91 -0.38 30.19
CA LYS A 18 11.86 0.78 29.31
C LYS A 18 10.40 1.18 29.14
N PHE A 19 10.12 2.45 29.42
CA PHE A 19 8.81 3.03 29.15
C PHE A 19 8.88 3.79 27.83
N PHE A 20 7.80 3.73 27.06
CA PHE A 20 7.64 4.47 25.83
C PHE A 20 6.40 5.34 25.95
N ARG A 21 6.50 6.57 25.48
CA ARG A 21 5.34 7.43 25.32
C ARG A 21 4.66 7.07 24.02
N VAL A 22 3.40 6.66 24.12
CA VAL A 22 2.62 6.14 22.99
C VAL A 22 1.33 6.92 22.87
N LYS A 23 0.97 7.28 21.64
CA LYS A 23 -0.23 8.00 21.26
C LYS A 23 -1.24 7.01 20.67
N PHE A 24 -2.33 6.80 21.38
CA PHE A 24 -3.44 5.95 20.98
C PHE A 24 -4.55 6.79 20.35
N LYS A 25 -5.19 6.27 19.31
CA LYS A 25 -6.43 6.85 18.79
C LYS A 25 -7.60 6.19 19.48
N ARG A 26 -8.30 6.92 20.34
CA ARG A 26 -9.47 6.42 21.06
C ARG A 26 -10.72 7.05 20.48
N SER A 27 -11.69 6.21 20.10
CA SER A 27 -13.02 6.70 19.74
C SER A 27 -13.78 7.07 21.02
N VAL A 28 -14.22 8.32 21.11
CA VAL A 28 -15.02 8.84 22.21
C VAL A 28 -16.33 9.35 21.62
N MET A 29 -17.44 9.05 22.29
CA MET A 29 -18.74 9.56 21.88
C MET A 29 -18.87 11.00 22.36
N VAL A 30 -19.07 11.93 21.44
CA VAL A 30 -19.24 13.35 21.72
C VAL A 30 -20.57 13.81 21.13
N PRO A 31 -21.38 14.62 21.84
CA PRO A 31 -22.58 15.21 21.26
C PRO A 31 -22.18 16.15 20.12
N ASP A 32 -22.84 16.06 18.97
CA ASP A 32 -22.72 17.04 17.89
C ASP A 32 -23.56 18.30 18.18
N ASP A 33 -23.47 19.29 17.29
CA ASP A 33 -24.16 20.58 17.40
C ASP A 33 -25.70 20.45 17.41
N PHE A 34 -26.24 19.25 17.15
CA PHE A 34 -27.67 18.93 17.18
C PHE A 34 -28.05 17.95 18.31
N GLY A 35 -27.11 17.61 19.20
CA GLY A 35 -27.34 16.77 20.38
C GLY A 35 -27.29 15.26 20.11
N ALA A 36 -26.90 14.81 18.92
CA ALA A 36 -26.70 13.40 18.61
C ALA A 36 -25.29 12.94 18.99
N MET A 37 -25.17 11.74 19.55
CA MET A 37 -23.86 11.21 19.96
C MET A 37 -23.10 10.69 18.73
N THR A 38 -22.02 11.36 18.35
CA THR A 38 -21.14 10.96 17.23
C THR A 38 -19.81 10.44 17.74
N ALA A 39 -19.24 9.44 17.06
CA ALA A 39 -17.94 8.90 17.41
C ALA A 39 -16.84 9.84 16.88
N SER A 40 -16.20 10.58 17.78
CA SER A 40 -15.02 11.38 17.48
C SER A 40 -13.76 10.62 17.88
N THR A 41 -12.66 10.82 17.17
CA THR A 41 -11.38 10.18 17.50
C THR A 41 -10.52 11.16 18.26
N VAL A 42 -10.23 10.86 19.53
CA VAL A 42 -9.36 11.69 20.38
C VAL A 42 -8.03 10.99 20.55
N ASP A 43 -6.96 11.76 20.44
CA ASP A 43 -5.61 11.29 20.68
C ASP A 43 -5.34 11.21 22.19
N GLU A 44 -5.05 10.01 22.68
CA GLU A 44 -4.70 9.76 24.08
C GLU A 44 -3.22 9.36 24.19
N VAL A 45 -2.42 10.15 24.91
CA VAL A 45 -0.98 9.90 25.07
C VAL A 45 -0.71 9.33 26.44
N ARG A 46 -0.06 8.17 26.52
CA ARG A 46 0.30 7.49 27.77
C ARG A 46 1.72 6.95 27.73
N ASP A 47 2.36 6.91 28.90
CA ASP A 47 3.65 6.24 29.08
C ASP A 47 3.39 4.77 29.44
N VAL A 48 3.82 3.85 28.57
CA VAL A 48 3.55 2.41 28.69
C VAL A 48 4.85 1.61 28.64
N PRO A 49 4.93 0.44 29.30
CA PRO A 49 6.10 -0.43 29.19
C PRO A 49 6.36 -0.89 27.76
N GLU A 50 7.62 -1.15 27.41
CA GLU A 50 8.07 -1.62 26.09
C GLU A 50 7.29 -2.82 25.57
N SER A 51 6.95 -3.78 26.45
CA SER A 51 6.14 -4.94 26.08
C SER A 51 4.73 -4.56 25.59
N VAL A 52 4.14 -3.51 26.16
CA VAL A 52 2.83 -2.98 25.78
C VAL A 52 2.94 -2.17 24.49
N ALA A 53 3.98 -1.34 24.36
CA ALA A 53 4.26 -0.59 23.13
C ALA A 53 4.50 -1.52 21.93
N ALA A 54 5.25 -2.60 22.11
CA ALA A 54 5.48 -3.61 21.07
C ALA A 54 4.20 -4.36 20.67
N SER A 55 3.26 -4.54 21.59
CA SER A 55 1.97 -5.20 21.33
C SER A 55 0.91 -4.28 20.72
N ALA A 56 1.13 -2.96 20.70
CA ALA A 56 0.13 -1.99 20.24
C ALA A 56 -0.04 -1.95 18.70
N GLY A 57 0.91 -2.51 17.95
CA GLY A 57 0.84 -2.62 16.49
C GLY A 57 0.61 -1.28 15.78
N ASP A 58 -0.12 -1.29 14.65
CA ASP A 58 -0.41 -0.09 13.84
C ASP A 58 -1.46 0.85 14.45
N ALA A 59 -2.07 0.48 15.58
CA ALA A 59 -3.13 1.24 16.23
C ALA A 59 -2.62 2.37 17.16
N ALA A 60 -1.31 2.45 17.36
CA ALA A 60 -0.70 3.46 18.22
C ALA A 60 0.63 3.98 17.67
N GLU A 61 0.87 5.29 17.80
CA GLU A 61 2.11 5.94 17.37
C GLU A 61 3.07 6.04 18.56
N ILE A 62 4.24 5.40 18.47
CA ILE A 62 5.28 5.46 19.51
C ILE A 62 6.06 6.78 19.35
N LEU A 63 5.92 7.68 20.32
CA LEU A 63 6.52 9.03 20.30
C LEU A 63 7.99 9.04 20.77
N GLY A 64 8.39 8.11 21.65
CA GLY A 64 9.77 8.02 22.13
C GLY A 64 9.93 7.21 23.40
N GLU A 65 11.18 6.96 23.80
CA GLU A 65 11.52 6.29 25.06
C GLU A 65 11.50 7.31 26.20
N VAL A 66 10.98 6.94 27.37
CA VAL A 66 10.91 7.77 28.56
C VAL A 66 11.96 7.29 29.55
N ILE A 67 12.97 8.12 29.80
CA ILE A 67 14.04 7.83 30.77
C ILE A 67 14.00 8.91 31.86
N GLY A 68 13.83 8.49 33.12
CA GLY A 68 13.77 9.42 34.26
C GLY A 68 12.61 10.43 34.20
N GLY A 69 11.48 10.06 33.60
CA GLY A 69 10.29 10.93 33.44
C GLY A 69 10.40 11.96 32.32
N ARG A 70 11.51 11.97 31.56
CA ARG A 70 11.68 12.83 30.38
C ARG A 70 11.55 12.03 29.11
N LEU A 71 10.76 12.55 28.17
CA LEU A 71 10.64 12.00 26.83
C LEU A 71 11.94 12.24 26.08
N ILE A 72 12.61 11.17 25.69
CA ILE A 72 13.66 11.21 24.69
C ILE A 72 12.97 10.96 23.35
N GLU A 73 12.68 12.06 22.65
CA GLU A 73 12.16 11.99 21.29
C GLU A 73 13.13 11.15 20.46
N ARG A 74 12.62 10.07 19.87
CA ARG A 74 13.36 9.42 18.79
C ARG A 74 13.41 10.43 17.66
N ARG A 75 14.51 11.19 17.57
CA ARG A 75 14.90 11.78 16.30
C ARG A 75 14.82 10.65 15.30
N ARG A 76 13.87 10.74 14.36
CA ARG A 76 13.77 9.82 13.24
C ARG A 76 15.19 9.72 12.69
N ARG A 77 15.85 8.57 12.89
CA ARG A 77 16.88 8.16 11.94
C ARG A 77 16.09 8.00 10.66
N ILE A 78 16.09 9.06 9.87
CA ILE A 78 15.81 8.96 8.45
C ILE A 78 16.91 8.01 7.98
N ASP A 79 16.56 6.75 7.76
CA ASP A 79 17.43 5.85 7.05
C ASP A 79 17.68 6.51 5.68
N PRO A 80 18.92 6.91 5.36
CA PRO A 80 19.22 7.54 4.08
C PRO A 80 19.00 6.59 2.88
N THR A 81 18.60 5.34 3.14
CA THR A 81 18.28 4.28 2.17
C THR A 81 16.80 4.19 1.79
N ILE A 82 15.87 4.84 2.50
CA ILE A 82 14.54 5.08 1.94
C ILE A 82 14.62 6.42 1.21
N GLY A 83 15.23 6.38 0.03
CA GLY A 83 15.06 7.47 -0.92
C GLY A 83 13.57 7.77 -1.00
N VAL A 84 13.20 9.06 -1.00
CA VAL A 84 11.89 9.47 -1.50
C VAL A 84 11.69 8.67 -2.77
N PRO A 85 10.70 7.74 -2.84
CA PRO A 85 10.53 6.94 -4.05
C PRO A 85 10.49 7.95 -5.19
N PRO A 86 11.34 7.80 -6.21
CA PRO A 86 11.39 8.76 -7.30
C PRO A 86 9.94 8.99 -7.74
N PRO A 87 9.54 10.26 -7.97
CA PRO A 87 8.17 10.56 -8.35
C PRO A 87 7.76 9.56 -9.43
N LEU A 88 6.74 8.76 -9.12
CA LEU A 88 6.33 7.66 -10.00
C LEU A 88 6.09 8.28 -11.37
N PRO A 89 6.73 7.75 -12.44
CA PRO A 89 6.66 8.36 -13.75
C PRO A 89 5.19 8.50 -14.12
N VAL A 90 4.77 9.73 -14.39
CA VAL A 90 3.42 10.03 -14.84
C VAL A 90 3.25 9.34 -16.19
N PRO A 91 2.24 8.46 -16.39
CA PRO A 91 1.95 7.96 -17.71
C PRO A 91 1.63 9.16 -18.61
N GLU A 92 2.51 9.46 -19.57
CA GLU A 92 2.35 10.61 -20.47
C GLU A 92 1.08 10.49 -21.33
N ASN A 93 0.53 9.27 -21.45
CA ASN A 93 -0.64 8.98 -22.26
C ASN A 93 -1.65 8.08 -21.54
N PHE A 94 -2.59 8.68 -20.80
CA PHE A 94 -3.80 7.99 -20.31
C PHE A 94 -4.62 7.31 -21.43
N LYS A 95 -4.33 7.58 -22.70
CA LYS A 95 -4.93 6.94 -23.88
C LYS A 95 -4.60 5.44 -24.01
N ALA A 96 -3.49 4.97 -23.43
CA ALA A 96 -3.11 3.56 -23.44
C ALA A 96 -3.80 2.77 -22.30
N LEU A 97 -4.46 3.46 -21.38
CA LEU A 97 -5.18 2.88 -20.25
C LEU A 97 -6.65 2.59 -20.62
N PRO A 98 -7.33 1.72 -19.85
CA PRO A 98 -8.77 1.60 -19.93
C PRO A 98 -9.47 2.96 -19.81
N SER A 99 -10.51 3.20 -20.60
CA SER A 99 -11.18 4.50 -20.71
C SER A 99 -11.61 5.11 -19.37
N VAL A 100 -11.92 4.27 -18.39
CA VAL A 100 -12.29 4.69 -17.03
C VAL A 100 -11.20 5.53 -16.32
N PHE A 101 -9.91 5.33 -16.67
CA PHE A 101 -8.83 6.18 -16.17
C PHE A 101 -8.92 7.60 -16.75
N ALA A 102 -9.23 7.73 -18.05
CA ALA A 102 -9.40 9.01 -18.71
C ALA A 102 -10.67 9.74 -18.21
N ASP A 103 -11.75 9.00 -17.96
CA ASP A 103 -12.99 9.54 -17.40
C ASP A 103 -12.78 10.07 -15.97
N LEU A 104 -12.03 9.33 -15.15
CA LEU A 104 -11.65 9.76 -13.81
C LEU A 104 -10.74 10.98 -13.85
N PHE A 105 -9.72 10.99 -14.72
CA PHE A 105 -8.83 12.14 -14.91
C PHE A 105 -9.62 13.39 -15.26
N THR A 106 -10.51 13.30 -16.25
CA THR A 106 -11.34 14.41 -16.71
C THR A 106 -12.22 14.96 -15.59
N SER A 107 -12.81 14.06 -14.79
CA SER A 107 -13.67 14.46 -13.67
C SER A 107 -12.87 15.13 -12.55
N LEU A 108 -11.70 14.57 -12.20
CA LEU A 108 -10.80 15.16 -11.19
C LEU A 108 -10.26 16.52 -11.64
N GLU A 109 -9.90 16.67 -12.91
CA GLU A 109 -9.39 17.93 -13.45
C GLU A 109 -10.46 19.01 -13.48
N LYS A 110 -11.71 18.65 -13.86
CA LYS A 110 -12.85 19.57 -13.76
C LYS A 110 -13.07 20.03 -12.31
N LEU A 111 -13.04 19.12 -11.35
CA LEU A 111 -13.18 19.45 -9.93
C LEU A 111 -12.04 20.35 -9.44
N ARG A 112 -10.80 20.08 -9.85
CA ARG A 112 -9.61 20.88 -9.52
C ARG A 112 -9.73 22.30 -10.05
N LEU A 113 -10.13 22.46 -11.31
CA LEU A 113 -10.32 23.76 -11.95
C LEU A 113 -11.44 24.58 -11.28
N LEU A 114 -12.55 23.94 -10.91
CA LEU A 114 -13.63 24.61 -10.18
C LEU A 114 -13.18 25.11 -8.80
N LYS A 115 -12.45 24.27 -8.05
CA LYS A 115 -11.86 24.69 -6.75
C LYS A 115 -10.88 25.85 -6.92
N ALA A 116 -9.96 25.75 -7.88
CA ALA A 116 -9.00 26.83 -8.15
C ALA A 116 -9.68 28.14 -8.55
N ARG A 117 -10.76 28.08 -9.35
CA ARG A 117 -11.57 29.26 -9.71
C ARG A 117 -12.26 29.87 -8.49
N LYS A 118 -12.82 29.04 -7.61
CA LYS A 118 -13.45 29.50 -6.36
C LYS A 118 -12.43 30.23 -5.49
N ASP A 119 -11.27 29.63 -5.28
CA ASP A 119 -10.20 30.19 -4.45
C ASP A 119 -9.67 31.51 -5.04
N ALA A 120 -9.49 31.58 -6.36
CA ALA A 120 -9.08 32.79 -7.05
C ALA A 120 -10.10 33.92 -6.93
N CYS A 121 -11.41 33.62 -7.09
CA CYS A 121 -12.46 34.62 -6.91
C CYS A 121 -12.53 35.11 -5.46
N ALA A 122 -12.46 34.20 -4.49
CA ALA A 122 -12.45 34.54 -3.07
C ALA A 122 -11.21 35.36 -2.66
N ALA A 123 -10.05 35.06 -3.23
CA ALA A 123 -8.82 35.83 -3.00
C ALA A 123 -8.92 37.24 -3.59
N PHE A 124 -9.48 37.38 -4.81
CA PHE A 124 -9.68 38.67 -5.44
C PHE A 124 -10.63 39.55 -4.63
N LEU A 125 -11.80 39.03 -4.21
CA LEU A 125 -12.77 39.78 -3.41
C LEU A 125 -12.21 40.27 -2.07
N LYS A 126 -11.28 39.53 -1.46
CA LYS A 126 -10.57 39.98 -0.25
C LYS A 126 -9.60 41.14 -0.50
N SER A 127 -9.15 41.31 -1.74
CA SER A 127 -8.14 42.32 -2.14
C SER A 127 -8.73 43.61 -2.72
N VAL A 128 -10.05 43.63 -2.98
CA VAL A 128 -10.72 44.75 -3.66
C VAL A 128 -11.79 45.37 -2.77
N SER A 129 -11.96 46.69 -2.88
CA SER A 129 -12.99 47.41 -2.14
C SER A 129 -14.40 46.99 -2.57
N VAL A 130 -15.32 46.86 -1.62
CA VAL A 130 -16.73 46.49 -1.86
C VAL A 130 -17.46 47.49 -2.77
N MET A 131 -16.96 48.72 -2.86
CA MET A 131 -17.52 49.78 -3.71
C MET A 131 -17.02 49.72 -5.17
N ASP A 132 -16.06 48.83 -5.48
CA ASP A 132 -15.55 48.65 -6.82
C ASP A 132 -16.58 47.92 -7.72
N PRO A 133 -16.91 48.42 -8.91
CA PRO A 133 -17.76 47.72 -9.86
C PRO A 133 -17.28 46.29 -10.18
N GLU A 134 -15.96 46.04 -10.13
CA GLU A 134 -15.38 44.71 -10.32
C GLU A 134 -15.72 43.76 -9.18
N HIS A 135 -15.93 44.26 -7.96
CA HIS A 135 -16.33 43.42 -6.82
C HIS A 135 -17.64 42.69 -7.08
N ARG A 136 -18.66 43.39 -7.60
CA ARG A 136 -19.97 42.78 -7.91
C ARG A 136 -19.88 41.71 -9.01
N HIS A 137 -18.98 41.90 -9.97
CA HIS A 137 -18.74 40.91 -11.03
C HIS A 137 -18.11 39.64 -10.49
N TYR A 138 -17.11 39.76 -9.62
CA TYR A 138 -16.44 38.62 -9.00
C TYR A 138 -17.29 37.92 -7.94
N ASP A 139 -18.18 38.64 -7.24
CA ASP A 139 -19.18 38.04 -6.35
C ASP A 139 -20.12 37.11 -7.13
N ARG A 140 -20.71 37.56 -8.24
CA ARG A 140 -21.56 36.70 -9.09
C ARG A 140 -20.79 35.51 -9.67
N LYS A 141 -19.53 35.70 -10.05
CA LYS A 141 -18.68 34.59 -10.49
C LYS A 141 -18.43 33.58 -9.36
N LEU A 142 -18.20 34.05 -8.14
CA LEU A 142 -18.03 33.18 -6.98
C LEU A 142 -19.31 32.39 -6.69
N GLU A 143 -20.48 33.02 -6.74
CA GLU A 143 -21.79 32.36 -6.60
C GLU A 143 -21.99 31.28 -7.68
N ASN A 144 -21.73 31.59 -8.94
CA ASN A 144 -21.85 30.63 -10.05
C ASN A 144 -20.90 29.44 -9.87
N VAL A 145 -19.64 29.68 -9.52
CA VAL A 145 -18.66 28.61 -9.30
C VAL A 145 -19.01 27.77 -8.06
N ALA A 146 -19.57 28.39 -7.01
CA ALA A 146 -20.06 27.67 -5.84
C ALA A 146 -21.24 26.75 -6.19
N ALA A 147 -22.21 27.25 -6.97
CA ALA A 147 -23.33 26.45 -7.47
C ALA A 147 -22.86 25.29 -8.37
N GLU A 148 -21.88 25.54 -9.25
CA GLU A 148 -21.28 24.47 -10.07
C GLU A 148 -20.56 23.41 -9.23
N LEU A 149 -19.93 23.79 -8.11
CA LEU A 149 -19.30 22.85 -7.18
C LEU A 149 -20.33 22.05 -6.37
N GLU A 150 -21.43 22.67 -5.94
CA GLU A 150 -22.52 21.98 -5.24
C GLU A 150 -23.25 20.98 -6.15
N ALA A 151 -23.43 21.34 -7.43
CA ALA A 151 -24.01 20.45 -8.43
C ALA A 151 -23.00 19.42 -8.99
N PHE A 152 -21.74 19.46 -8.56
CA PHE A 152 -20.72 18.54 -9.08
C PHE A 152 -20.94 17.13 -8.54
N ASP A 153 -21.03 16.16 -9.45
CA ASP A 153 -21.28 14.75 -9.12
C ASP A 153 -20.04 14.08 -8.51
N LEU A 154 -19.87 14.25 -7.19
CA LEU A 154 -18.79 13.61 -6.41
C LEU A 154 -18.98 12.10 -6.32
N ASP A 155 -20.22 11.61 -6.37
CA ASP A 155 -20.52 10.18 -6.34
C ASP A 155 -19.99 9.48 -7.60
N LYS A 156 -20.12 10.12 -8.76
CA LYS A 156 -19.50 9.63 -10.00
C LYS A 156 -17.99 9.54 -9.89
N VAL A 157 -17.32 10.54 -9.29
CA VAL A 157 -15.86 10.50 -9.07
C VAL A 157 -15.50 9.34 -8.15
N ALA A 158 -16.22 9.14 -7.05
CA ALA A 158 -15.97 8.04 -6.12
C ALA A 158 -16.15 6.67 -6.79
N LYS A 159 -17.20 6.49 -7.60
CA LYS A 159 -17.44 5.26 -8.37
C LYS A 159 -16.33 4.98 -9.39
N LEU A 160 -15.88 6.00 -10.10
CA LEU A 160 -14.76 5.89 -11.04
C LEU A 160 -13.45 5.52 -10.32
N GLN A 161 -13.15 6.16 -9.18
CA GLN A 161 -11.99 5.84 -8.34
C GLN A 161 -12.00 4.39 -7.85
N LEU A 162 -13.16 3.90 -7.41
CA LEU A 162 -13.32 2.51 -6.98
C LEU A 162 -13.11 1.54 -8.14
N THR A 163 -13.63 1.88 -9.32
CA THR A 163 -13.52 1.03 -10.52
C THR A 163 -12.07 0.93 -10.98
N VAL A 164 -11.36 2.06 -11.06
CA VAL A 164 -9.92 2.13 -11.37
C VAL A 164 -9.09 1.35 -10.35
N SER A 165 -9.42 1.48 -9.06
CA SER A 165 -8.76 0.71 -7.99
C SER A 165 -8.95 -0.79 -8.17
N THR A 166 -10.20 -1.22 -8.40
CA THR A 166 -10.56 -2.63 -8.58
C THR A 166 -9.84 -3.23 -9.79
N LEU A 167 -9.81 -2.51 -10.91
CA LEU A 167 -9.08 -2.94 -12.11
C LEU A 167 -7.59 -3.13 -11.83
N THR A 168 -6.98 -2.23 -11.07
CA THR A 168 -5.56 -2.29 -10.72
C THR A 168 -5.25 -3.44 -9.78
N ILE A 169 -6.12 -3.68 -8.79
CA ILE A 169 -6.03 -4.83 -7.88
C ILE A 169 -6.10 -6.13 -8.68
N ASN A 170 -7.14 -6.29 -9.49
CA ASN A 170 -7.35 -7.49 -10.29
C ASN A 170 -6.19 -7.75 -11.25
N ALA A 171 -5.72 -6.72 -11.97
CA ALA A 171 -4.57 -6.85 -12.87
C ALA A 171 -3.31 -7.32 -12.14
N THR A 172 -3.09 -6.83 -10.91
CA THR A 172 -1.94 -7.23 -10.09
C THR A 172 -2.08 -8.65 -9.56
N GLU A 173 -3.28 -9.05 -9.13
CA GLU A 173 -3.57 -10.41 -8.68
C GLU A 173 -3.38 -11.42 -9.81
N GLU A 174 -3.92 -11.14 -10.99
CA GLU A 174 -3.75 -11.98 -12.19
C GLU A 174 -2.27 -12.16 -12.55
N ALA A 175 -1.50 -11.06 -12.57
CA ALA A 175 -0.08 -11.12 -12.89
C ALA A 175 0.71 -11.94 -11.84
N ASN A 176 0.37 -11.77 -10.55
CA ASN A 176 0.98 -12.53 -9.47
C ASN A 176 0.59 -14.02 -9.46
N GLN A 177 -0.61 -14.37 -9.92
CA GLN A 177 -1.02 -15.76 -10.11
C GLN A 177 -0.19 -16.43 -11.20
N LEU A 178 0.00 -15.77 -12.35
CA LEU A 178 0.86 -16.29 -13.42
C LEU A 178 2.31 -16.44 -12.96
N ARG A 179 2.84 -15.46 -12.22
CA ARG A 179 4.17 -15.55 -11.58
C ARG A 179 4.29 -16.81 -10.70
N ALA A 180 3.27 -17.10 -9.89
CA ALA A 180 3.25 -18.28 -9.03
C ALA A 180 3.22 -19.58 -9.85
N GLU A 181 2.50 -19.62 -10.98
CA GLU A 181 2.50 -20.76 -11.90
C GLU A 181 3.88 -20.97 -12.53
N VAL A 182 4.54 -19.90 -12.98
CA VAL A 182 5.92 -19.95 -13.51
C VAL A 182 6.87 -20.52 -12.45
N GLU A 183 6.78 -20.03 -11.21
CA GLU A 183 7.60 -20.51 -10.10
C GLU A 183 7.39 -22.00 -9.81
N ALA A 184 6.15 -22.46 -9.78
CA ALA A 184 5.83 -23.87 -9.56
C ALA A 184 6.43 -24.78 -10.64
N LEU A 185 6.29 -24.40 -11.92
CA LEU A 185 6.85 -25.17 -13.04
C LEU A 185 8.38 -25.11 -13.09
N ALA A 186 8.96 -23.97 -12.73
CA ALA A 186 10.41 -23.82 -12.61
C ALA A 186 10.97 -24.72 -11.50
N PHE A 187 10.29 -24.79 -10.36
CA PHE A 187 10.66 -25.68 -9.26
C PHE A 187 10.54 -27.17 -9.65
N GLU A 188 9.49 -27.54 -10.37
CA GLU A 188 9.34 -28.90 -10.92
C GLU A 188 10.50 -29.24 -11.87
N MET A 189 10.85 -28.33 -12.77
CA MET A 189 11.97 -28.51 -13.70
C MET A 189 13.29 -28.69 -12.96
N PHE A 190 13.54 -27.88 -11.92
CA PHE A 190 14.72 -28.02 -11.07
C PHE A 190 14.75 -29.38 -10.37
N SER A 191 13.63 -29.81 -9.80
CA SER A 191 13.51 -31.08 -9.08
C SER A 191 13.80 -32.28 -9.99
N LEU A 192 13.32 -32.26 -11.23
CA LEU A 192 13.62 -33.30 -12.22
C LEU A 192 15.11 -33.35 -12.57
N ARG A 193 15.75 -32.19 -12.79
CA ARG A 193 17.19 -32.12 -13.10
C ARG A 193 18.06 -32.55 -11.92
N ALA A 194 17.59 -32.36 -10.70
CA ALA A 194 18.27 -32.76 -9.47
C ALA A 194 17.93 -34.19 -9.01
N HIS A 195 17.08 -34.92 -9.74
CA HIS A 195 16.56 -36.22 -9.29
C HIS A 195 17.66 -37.22 -8.95
N GLY A 196 18.72 -37.28 -9.76
CA GLY A 196 19.86 -38.19 -9.54
C GLY A 196 20.66 -37.93 -8.26
N LEU A 197 20.41 -36.82 -7.56
CA LEU A 197 21.05 -36.51 -6.27
C LEU A 197 20.34 -37.17 -5.07
N GLY A 198 19.18 -37.80 -5.27
CA GLY A 198 18.44 -38.49 -4.21
C GLY A 198 17.97 -37.58 -3.07
N LEU A 199 17.83 -36.28 -3.33
CA LEU A 199 17.46 -35.28 -2.33
C LEU A 199 15.97 -35.32 -2.01
N GLU A 200 15.63 -35.10 -0.74
CA GLU A 200 14.25 -34.92 -0.30
C GLU A 200 13.70 -33.54 -0.73
N LYS A 201 12.36 -33.41 -0.77
CA LYS A 201 11.70 -32.19 -1.25
C LYS A 201 12.15 -30.92 -0.53
N TRP A 202 12.28 -30.93 0.79
CA TRP A 202 12.70 -29.74 1.56
C TRP A 202 14.15 -29.33 1.26
N GLN A 203 15.01 -30.29 0.89
CA GLN A 203 16.39 -30.02 0.48
C GLN A 203 16.41 -29.34 -0.89
N LEU A 204 15.55 -29.81 -1.81
CA LEU A 204 15.34 -29.18 -3.11
C LEU A 204 14.78 -27.76 -2.96
N GLU A 205 13.76 -27.56 -2.12
CA GLU A 205 13.19 -26.23 -1.83
C GLU A 205 14.24 -25.26 -1.28
N ARG A 206 15.15 -25.75 -0.43
CA ARG A 206 16.25 -24.94 0.12
C ARG A 206 17.34 -24.63 -0.90
N ALA A 207 17.60 -25.52 -1.83
CA ALA A 207 18.60 -25.34 -2.89
C ALA A 207 18.09 -24.48 -4.05
N PHE A 208 16.77 -24.49 -4.31
CA PHE A 208 16.17 -23.85 -5.47
C PHE A 208 16.50 -22.36 -5.62
N PRO A 209 16.47 -21.50 -4.58
CA PRO A 209 16.81 -20.07 -4.69
C PRO A 209 18.21 -19.78 -5.23
N GLY A 210 19.16 -20.70 -5.02
CA GLY A 210 20.53 -20.59 -5.55
C GLY A 210 20.72 -21.18 -6.95
N SER A 211 19.67 -21.75 -7.54
CA SER A 211 19.77 -22.44 -8.83
C SER A 211 19.71 -21.47 -10.03
N ALA A 212 20.35 -21.85 -11.13
CA ALA A 212 20.22 -21.12 -12.40
C ALA A 212 18.77 -21.07 -12.93
N VAL A 213 17.97 -22.09 -12.60
CA VAL A 213 16.53 -22.13 -12.94
C VAL A 213 15.79 -21.02 -12.20
N HIS A 214 16.07 -20.83 -10.91
CA HIS A 214 15.48 -19.76 -10.12
C HIS A 214 15.84 -18.39 -10.68
N VAL A 215 17.14 -18.12 -10.90
CA VAL A 215 17.63 -16.84 -11.44
C VAL A 215 16.95 -16.49 -12.77
N ARG A 216 16.70 -17.49 -13.62
CA ARG A 216 16.09 -17.27 -14.93
C ARG A 216 14.59 -16.97 -14.84
N TYR A 217 13.83 -17.76 -14.10
CA TYR A 217 12.37 -17.76 -14.17
C TYR A 217 11.67 -17.03 -13.04
N ILE A 218 12.34 -16.84 -11.90
CA ILE A 218 11.70 -16.23 -10.75
C ILE A 218 11.71 -14.71 -10.89
N ARG A 219 10.58 -14.14 -10.52
CA ARG A 219 10.35 -12.71 -10.43
C ARG A 219 9.78 -12.39 -9.06
N GLU A 220 10.12 -11.21 -8.57
CA GLU A 220 9.56 -10.70 -7.34
C GLU A 220 8.05 -10.46 -7.49
N LYS A 221 7.31 -10.76 -6.43
CA LYS A 221 5.87 -10.50 -6.39
C LYS A 221 5.61 -9.01 -6.49
N LEU A 222 4.64 -8.60 -7.31
CA LEU A 222 4.18 -7.23 -7.31
C LEU A 222 3.42 -6.94 -6.00
N GLY A 223 3.93 -5.97 -5.24
CA GLY A 223 3.27 -5.42 -4.07
C GLY A 223 2.42 -4.21 -4.42
N LEU A 224 1.17 -4.19 -3.96
CA LEU A 224 0.35 -2.99 -3.93
C LEU A 224 0.51 -2.31 -2.58
N THR A 225 0.69 -0.99 -2.59
CA THR A 225 0.73 -0.17 -1.38
C THR A 225 -0.62 0.53 -1.19
N ASN A 226 -0.92 0.93 0.05
CA ASN A 226 -2.12 1.71 0.39
C ASN A 226 -3.44 1.03 -0.03
N LEU A 227 -3.49 -0.29 0.02
CA LEU A 227 -4.73 -1.04 -0.10
C LEU A 227 -5.58 -0.78 1.16
N ARG A 228 -6.78 -0.25 0.98
CA ARG A 228 -7.75 -0.02 2.03
C ARG A 228 -9.04 -0.78 1.75
N GLN A 229 -9.92 -0.81 2.74
CA GLN A 229 -11.24 -1.41 2.65
C GLN A 229 -12.30 -0.35 2.92
N ALA A 230 -13.30 -0.29 2.06
CA ALA A 230 -14.49 0.53 2.25
C ALA A 230 -15.74 -0.37 2.30
N PHE A 231 -16.69 -0.04 3.18
CA PHE A 231 -17.98 -0.70 3.21
C PHE A 231 -18.97 0.07 2.34
N ILE A 232 -19.55 -0.59 1.34
CA ILE A 232 -20.63 -0.05 0.51
C ILE A 232 -21.85 -0.95 0.73
N GLY A 233 -22.80 -0.45 1.52
CA GLY A 233 -23.88 -1.28 2.06
C GLY A 233 -23.32 -2.38 2.98
N SER A 234 -23.70 -3.63 2.73
CA SER A 234 -23.23 -4.80 3.50
C SER A 234 -21.98 -5.47 2.92
N ARG A 235 -21.36 -4.89 1.88
CA ARG A 235 -20.20 -5.48 1.19
C ARG A 235 -18.94 -4.66 1.43
N MET A 236 -17.85 -5.39 1.67
CA MET A 236 -16.52 -4.81 1.80
C MET A 236 -15.85 -4.79 0.43
N HIS A 237 -15.37 -3.62 0.01
CA HIS A 237 -14.69 -3.42 -1.26
C HIS A 237 -13.25 -2.95 -1.01
N PRO A 238 -12.23 -3.67 -1.51
CA PRO A 238 -10.88 -3.17 -1.47
C PRO A 238 -10.71 -2.02 -2.47
N TYR A 239 -9.94 -1.00 -2.10
CA TYR A 239 -9.60 0.10 -2.99
C TYR A 239 -8.18 0.58 -2.73
N ILE A 240 -7.64 1.35 -3.69
CA ILE A 240 -6.29 1.91 -3.60
C ILE A 240 -6.42 3.36 -3.16
N ASP A 241 -5.88 3.67 -1.98
CA ASP A 241 -5.85 5.02 -1.43
C ASP A 241 -4.61 5.77 -1.94
N LEU A 242 -4.55 5.94 -3.27
CA LEU A 242 -3.49 6.66 -3.98
C LEU A 242 -4.09 7.63 -4.99
N GLY A 243 -3.29 8.63 -5.39
CA GLY A 243 -3.65 9.51 -6.49
C GLY A 243 -3.74 8.76 -7.82
N LEU A 244 -4.59 9.24 -8.74
CA LEU A 244 -4.86 8.60 -10.03
C LEU A 244 -3.58 8.22 -10.79
N THR A 245 -2.59 9.10 -10.83
CA THR A 245 -1.31 8.85 -11.50
C THR A 245 -0.57 7.64 -10.96
N GLN A 246 -0.55 7.47 -9.64
CA GLN A 246 0.13 6.36 -8.99
C GLN A 246 -0.63 5.05 -9.24
N THR A 247 -1.97 5.11 -9.17
CA THR A 247 -2.82 3.96 -9.49
C THR A 247 -2.66 3.52 -10.95
N ALA A 248 -2.58 4.47 -11.89
CA ALA A 248 -2.31 4.21 -13.30
C ALA A 248 -0.94 3.55 -13.50
N TRP A 249 0.09 4.05 -12.83
CA TRP A 249 1.42 3.44 -12.88
C TRP A 249 1.41 1.99 -12.36
N TYR A 250 0.71 1.72 -11.26
CA TYR A 250 0.55 0.34 -10.76
C TYR A 250 -0.16 -0.56 -11.76
N TYR A 251 -1.19 -0.05 -12.43
CA TYR A 251 -1.89 -0.78 -13.47
C TYR A 251 -0.98 -1.11 -14.65
N GLU A 252 -0.25 -0.14 -15.19
CA GLU A 252 0.70 -0.38 -16.31
C GLU A 252 1.82 -1.33 -15.93
N ARG A 253 2.34 -1.21 -14.70
CA ARG A 253 3.34 -2.14 -14.19
C ARG A 253 2.78 -3.55 -14.09
N ALA A 254 1.54 -3.70 -13.61
CA ALA A 254 0.88 -4.99 -13.52
C ALA A 254 0.66 -5.62 -14.90
N THR A 255 0.22 -4.85 -15.89
CA THR A 255 0.02 -5.36 -17.26
C THR A 255 1.34 -5.72 -17.95
N ALA A 256 2.38 -4.91 -17.80
CA ALA A 256 3.71 -5.23 -18.32
C ALA A 256 4.28 -6.50 -17.67
N PHE A 257 4.16 -6.62 -16.34
CA PHE A 257 4.60 -7.79 -15.59
C PHE A 257 3.82 -9.06 -15.97
N LYS A 258 2.50 -8.92 -16.20
CA LYS A 258 1.65 -10.00 -16.70
C LYS A 258 2.18 -10.53 -18.04
N ALA A 259 2.45 -9.63 -18.99
CA ALA A 259 2.98 -9.99 -20.31
C ALA A 259 4.36 -10.66 -20.22
N GLU A 260 5.22 -10.23 -19.28
CA GLU A 260 6.49 -10.91 -19.01
C GLU A 260 6.27 -12.32 -18.46
N CYS A 261 5.38 -12.48 -17.47
CA CYS A 261 5.06 -13.78 -16.88
C CYS A 261 4.46 -14.75 -17.90
N GLU A 262 3.61 -14.28 -18.83
CA GLU A 262 3.06 -15.10 -19.91
C GLU A 262 4.14 -15.64 -20.84
N LYS A 263 5.14 -14.81 -21.19
CA LYS A 263 6.30 -15.25 -21.98
C LYS A 263 7.12 -16.31 -21.23
N LEU A 264 7.44 -16.04 -19.97
CA LEU A 264 8.18 -16.97 -19.12
C LEU A 264 7.42 -18.29 -18.93
N LEU A 265 6.09 -18.23 -18.82
CA LEU A 265 5.23 -19.40 -18.68
C LEU A 265 5.28 -20.29 -19.93
N ALA A 266 5.27 -19.70 -21.11
CA ALA A 266 5.44 -20.45 -22.36
C ALA A 266 6.84 -21.08 -22.46
N GLU A 267 7.88 -20.34 -22.08
CA GLU A 267 9.27 -20.84 -22.08
C GLU A 267 9.46 -22.00 -21.10
N VAL A 268 9.02 -21.85 -19.84
CA VAL A 268 9.21 -22.87 -18.81
C VAL A 268 8.42 -24.14 -19.14
N LYS A 269 7.20 -24.02 -19.70
CA LYS A 269 6.42 -25.18 -20.16
C LYS A 269 7.16 -25.95 -21.27
N LYS A 270 7.74 -25.24 -22.24
CA LYS A 270 8.50 -25.85 -23.33
C LYS A 270 9.76 -26.56 -22.80
N GLU A 271 10.52 -25.91 -21.93
CA GLU A 271 11.74 -26.51 -21.36
C GLU A 271 11.45 -27.67 -20.43
N LEU A 272 10.42 -27.57 -19.58
CA LEU A 272 9.98 -28.64 -18.71
C LEU A 272 9.59 -29.88 -19.52
N ALA A 273 8.86 -29.71 -20.64
CA ALA A 273 8.52 -30.82 -21.53
C ALA A 273 9.77 -31.49 -22.13
N ALA A 274 10.79 -30.71 -22.51
CA ALA A 274 12.05 -31.24 -23.00
C ALA A 274 12.80 -32.02 -21.90
N VAL A 275 12.87 -31.45 -20.69
CA VAL A 275 13.50 -32.10 -19.52
C VAL A 275 12.79 -33.41 -19.18
N LYS A 276 11.45 -33.42 -19.12
CA LYS A 276 10.64 -34.63 -18.89
C LYS A 276 10.93 -35.71 -19.92
N LYS A 277 11.05 -35.33 -21.20
CA LYS A 277 11.37 -36.27 -22.28
C LYS A 277 12.77 -36.87 -22.14
N THR A 278 13.77 -36.07 -21.76
CA THR A 278 15.14 -36.56 -21.52
C THR A 278 15.17 -37.48 -20.30
N PHE A 279 14.56 -37.05 -19.20
CA PHE A 279 14.48 -37.82 -17.96
C PHE A 279 13.81 -39.18 -18.15
N ALA A 280 12.71 -39.24 -18.93
CA ALA A 280 12.04 -40.50 -19.25
C ALA A 280 12.93 -41.46 -20.06
N LYS A 281 13.82 -40.95 -20.92
CA LYS A 281 14.79 -41.80 -21.65
C LYS A 281 15.87 -42.35 -20.74
N GLU A 282 16.37 -41.52 -19.81
CA GLU A 282 17.40 -41.90 -18.85
C GLU A 282 16.88 -42.99 -17.88
N LEU A 283 15.62 -42.89 -17.44
CA LEU A 283 14.97 -43.92 -16.62
C LEU A 283 14.80 -45.27 -17.32
N VAL A 284 14.61 -45.29 -18.64
CA VAL A 284 14.46 -46.54 -19.42
C VAL A 284 15.83 -47.18 -19.71
N ALA A 285 16.91 -46.39 -19.67
CA ALA A 285 18.27 -46.86 -19.92
C ALA A 285 19.01 -47.34 -18.65
N ALA A 286 18.51 -47.00 -17.46
CA ALA A 286 19.02 -47.43 -16.15
C ALA A 286 18.37 -48.74 -15.69
#